data_AF-A0A1F9DSR1-F1
#
_entry.id   AF-A0A1F9DSR1-F1
#
_cell.length_a   1.000
_cell.length_b   1.000
_cell.length_c   1.000
_cell.angle_alpha   90.00
_cell.angle_beta   90.00
_cell.angle_gamma   90.00
#
_symmetry.space_group_name_H-M   'P 1'
#
loop_
_entity.id
_entity.type
_entity.pdbx_description
1 polymer ?
#
loop_
_entity_poly.entity_id
_entity_poly.type
_entity_poly.pdbx_seq_one_letter_code
_entity_poly.pdbx_strand_id
1 'polypeptide(L)'
;MALWDMIKKGAEEGLEALKEGVSVFMAEAGKKSKIIKKKVELSSVQNSVRKSFLRLGSVVYDLHAQGQQGVFDQTEVKGLIDQINNFKARVREIELEIEAIKREEGPKTPGGTSEKEPLPPANQTN
;
A
#
# COMPACT_ATOMS: atom_id res chain seq x y z
N MET A 1 27.75 -38.46 -25.27
CA MET A 1 28.00 -37.02 -25.06
C MET A 1 26.97 -36.39 -24.11
N ALA A 2 26.49 -37.07 -23.06
CA ALA A 2 25.30 -36.63 -22.31
C ALA A 2 25.58 -35.75 -21.07
N LEU A 3 26.79 -35.78 -20.51
CA LEU A 3 27.13 -35.11 -19.24
C LEU A 3 27.32 -33.59 -19.40
N TRP A 4 27.96 -33.15 -20.49
CA TRP A 4 28.22 -31.73 -20.74
C TRP A 4 26.93 -30.96 -21.06
N ASP A 5 26.01 -31.58 -21.79
CA ASP A 5 24.70 -30.99 -22.10
C ASP A 5 23.84 -30.81 -20.84
N MET A 6 23.91 -31.75 -19.88
CA MET A 6 23.21 -31.59 -18.59
C MET A 6 23.77 -30.44 -17.75
N ILE A 7 25.09 -30.25 -17.73
CA ILE A 7 25.73 -29.13 -17.00
C ILE A 7 25.33 -27.80 -17.64
N LYS A 8 25.37 -27.71 -18.97
CA LYS A 8 24.99 -26.51 -19.71
C LYS A 8 23.52 -26.16 -19.49
N LYS A 9 22.64 -27.16 -19.55
CA LYS A 9 21.21 -27.00 -19.30
C LYS A 9 20.92 -26.54 -17.87
N GLY A 10 21.58 -27.12 -16.86
CA GLY A 10 21.42 -26.68 -15.47
C GLY A 10 21.93 -25.26 -15.20
N ALA A 11 22.99 -24.83 -15.90
CA ALA A 11 23.48 -23.46 -15.82
C ALA A 11 22.54 -22.45 -16.51
N GLU A 12 21.94 -22.82 -17.65
CA GLU A 12 20.93 -22.00 -18.34
C GLU A 12 19.65 -21.89 -17.50
N GLU A 13 19.15 -22.99 -16.93
CA GLU A 13 17.99 -23.00 -16.04
C GLU A 13 18.23 -22.18 -14.76
N GLY A 14 19.43 -22.30 -14.15
CA GLY A 14 19.80 -21.51 -12.97
C GLY A 14 19.94 -20.02 -13.26
N LEU A 15 20.45 -19.66 -14.44
CA LEU A 15 20.54 -18.27 -14.88
C LEU A 15 19.15 -17.67 -15.16
N GLU A 16 18.25 -18.41 -15.79
CA GLU A 16 16.87 -17.96 -16.01
C GLU A 16 16.10 -17.82 -14.70
N ALA A 17 16.20 -18.80 -13.79
CA ALA A 17 15.59 -18.69 -12.45
C ALA A 17 16.11 -17.47 -11.66
N LEU A 18 17.41 -17.14 -11.79
CA LEU A 18 17.99 -15.93 -11.20
C LEU A 18 17.43 -14.65 -11.85
N LYS A 19 17.34 -14.59 -13.18
CA LYS A 19 16.77 -13.43 -13.89
C LYS A 19 15.30 -13.21 -13.52
N GLU A 20 14.52 -14.29 -13.42
CA GLU A 20 13.14 -14.25 -12.97
C GLU A 20 13.05 -13.75 -11.52
N GLY A 21 13.86 -14.31 -10.61
CA GLY A 21 13.91 -13.88 -9.21
C GLY A 21 14.29 -12.40 -9.03
N VAL A 22 15.28 -11.91 -9.79
CA VAL A 22 15.67 -10.49 -9.80
C VAL A 22 14.54 -9.62 -10.34
N SER A 23 13.86 -10.05 -11.40
CA SER A 23 12.73 -9.31 -12.00
C SER A 23 11.54 -9.20 -11.04
N VAL A 24 11.21 -10.29 -10.34
CA VAL A 24 10.16 -10.30 -9.30
C VAL A 24 10.55 -9.39 -8.14
N PHE A 25 11.79 -9.47 -7.65
CA PHE A 25 12.28 -8.61 -6.57
C PHE A 25 12.25 -7.12 -6.95
N MET A 26 12.69 -6.76 -8.16
CA MET A 26 12.62 -5.38 -8.65
C MET A 26 11.17 -4.89 -8.80
N ALA A 27 10.27 -5.75 -9.29
CA ALA A 27 8.84 -5.43 -9.39
C ALA A 27 8.22 -5.19 -8.00
N GLU A 28 8.53 -6.05 -7.02
CA GLU A 28 8.09 -5.87 -5.63
C GLU A 28 8.67 -4.60 -4.99
N ALA A 29 9.96 -4.33 -5.19
CA ALA A 29 10.60 -3.12 -4.68
C ALA A 29 9.97 -1.85 -5.28
N GLY A 30 9.69 -1.84 -6.58
CA GLY A 30 8.98 -0.76 -7.26
C GLY A 30 7.57 -0.54 -6.70
N LYS A 31 6.83 -1.62 -6.41
CA LYS A 31 5.48 -1.55 -5.81
C LYS A 31 5.52 -1.06 -4.36
N LYS A 32 6.41 -1.60 -3.52
CA LYS A 32 6.63 -1.14 -2.13
C LYS A 32 6.99 0.35 -2.09
N SER A 33 7.84 0.82 -3.01
CA SER A 33 8.17 2.23 -3.15
C SER A 33 6.93 3.10 -3.46
N LYS A 34 6.06 2.66 -4.38
CA LYS A 34 4.79 3.37 -4.67
C LYS A 34 3.89 3.45 -3.44
N ILE A 35 3.73 2.35 -2.69
CA ILE A 35 2.94 2.33 -1.44
C ILE A 35 3.52 3.30 -0.41
N ILE A 36 4.84 3.31 -0.23
CA ILE A 36 5.51 4.21 0.73
C ILE A 36 5.27 5.67 0.33
N LYS A 37 5.45 6.03 -0.95
CA LYS A 37 5.15 7.38 -1.45
C LYS A 37 3.71 7.79 -1.14
N LYS A 38 2.75 6.90 -1.37
CA LYS A 38 1.34 7.15 -1.06
C LYS A 38 1.05 7.26 0.44
N LYS A 39 1.73 6.48 1.29
CA LYS A 39 1.64 6.64 2.75
C LYS A 39 2.21 7.97 3.26
N VAL A 40 3.27 8.46 2.65
CA VAL A 40 3.82 9.80 2.96
C VAL A 40 2.83 10.87 2.54
N GLU A 41 2.26 10.76 1.34
CA GLU A 41 1.19 11.66 0.86
C GLU A 41 -0.01 11.65 1.82
N LEU A 42 -0.49 10.47 2.20
CA LEU A 42 -1.59 10.28 3.16
C LEU A 42 -1.29 11.00 4.48
N SER A 43 -0.09 10.81 5.02
CA SER A 43 0.35 11.42 6.28
C SER A 43 0.37 12.96 6.18
N SER A 44 0.80 13.49 5.04
CA SER A 44 0.79 14.92 4.75
C SER A 44 -0.65 15.48 4.74
N VAL A 45 -1.56 14.83 4.01
CA VAL A 45 -2.97 15.25 3.93
C VAL A 45 -3.66 15.14 5.29
N GLN A 46 -3.41 14.07 6.04
CA GLN A 46 -3.93 13.92 7.41
C GLN A 46 -3.45 15.03 8.35
N ASN A 47 -2.19 15.47 8.20
CA ASN A 47 -1.68 16.61 8.94
C ASN A 47 -2.39 17.92 8.53
N SER A 48 -2.68 18.10 7.24
CA SER A 48 -3.48 19.23 6.74
C SER A 48 -4.90 19.23 7.32
N VAL A 49 -5.56 18.07 7.40
CA VAL A 49 -6.87 17.93 8.09
C VAL A 49 -6.78 18.42 9.53
N ARG A 50 -5.77 17.95 10.28
CA ARG A 50 -5.57 18.35 11.68
C ARG A 50 -5.36 19.86 11.83
N LYS A 51 -4.51 20.46 10.98
CA LYS A 51 -4.26 21.90 10.98
C LYS A 51 -5.51 22.71 10.65
N SER A 52 -6.30 22.28 9.67
CA SER A 52 -7.55 22.96 9.32
C SER A 52 -8.59 22.87 10.44
N PHE A 53 -8.68 21.74 11.16
CA PHE A 53 -9.53 21.65 12.35
C PHE A 53 -9.08 22.57 13.48
N LEU A 54 -7.78 22.64 13.75
CA LEU A 54 -7.24 23.58 14.76
C LEU A 54 -7.57 25.03 14.39
N ARG A 55 -7.38 25.40 13.13
CA ARG A 55 -7.71 26.74 12.63
C ARG A 55 -9.21 27.03 12.72
N LEU A 56 -10.05 26.09 12.30
CA LEU A 56 -11.50 26.20 12.42
C LEU A 56 -11.93 26.40 13.87
N GLY A 57 -11.39 25.61 14.79
CA GLY A 57 -11.67 25.75 16.22
C GLY A 57 -11.26 27.11 16.76
N SER A 58 -10.08 27.62 16.40
CA SER A 58 -9.62 28.96 16.79
C SER A 58 -10.57 30.04 16.27
N VAL A 59 -10.87 30.04 14.96
CA VAL A 59 -11.74 31.06 14.34
C VAL A 59 -13.14 31.02 14.96
N VAL A 60 -13.73 29.83 15.12
CA VAL A 60 -15.06 29.69 15.73
C VAL A 60 -15.06 30.17 17.18
N TYR A 61 -14.02 29.84 17.95
CA TYR A 61 -13.89 30.29 19.34
C TYR A 61 -13.73 31.81 19.42
N ASP A 62 -12.89 32.41 18.59
CA ASP A 62 -12.65 33.85 18.57
C ASP A 62 -13.93 34.63 18.19
N LEU A 63 -14.66 34.16 17.19
CA LEU A 63 -15.95 34.75 16.78
C LEU A 63 -17.01 34.62 17.88
N HIS A 64 -17.06 33.47 18.54
CA HIS A 64 -17.95 33.27 19.70
C HIS A 64 -17.58 34.18 20.87
N ALA A 65 -16.30 34.31 21.20
CA ALA A 65 -15.80 35.19 22.26
C ALA A 65 -16.09 36.67 21.99
N GLN A 66 -16.13 37.07 20.72
CA GLN A 66 -16.55 38.41 20.28
C GLN A 66 -18.08 38.61 20.30
N GLY A 67 -18.85 37.60 20.68
CA GLY A 67 -20.32 37.67 20.74
C GLY A 67 -20.99 37.65 19.36
N GLN A 68 -20.28 37.23 18.30
CA GLN A 68 -20.89 37.12 16.99
C GLN A 68 -21.92 35.98 16.95
N GLN A 69 -23.07 36.27 16.34
CA GLN A 69 -24.08 35.28 16.00
C GLN A 69 -23.88 34.80 14.55
N GLY A 70 -24.34 33.58 14.24
CA GLY A 70 -24.20 33.03 12.90
C GLY A 70 -22.74 32.70 12.51
N VAL A 71 -21.93 32.22 13.46
CA VAL A 71 -20.51 31.90 13.24
C VAL A 71 -20.31 30.94 12.05
N PHE A 72 -21.20 29.98 11.88
CA PHE A 72 -21.16 29.04 10.74
C PHE A 72 -21.56 29.65 9.40
N ASP A 73 -22.18 30.83 9.40
CA ASP A 73 -22.53 31.55 8.19
C ASP A 73 -21.39 32.37 7.62
N GLN A 74 -20.38 32.64 8.45
CA GLN A 74 -19.19 33.39 8.05
C GLN A 74 -18.42 32.68 6.94
N THR A 75 -18.05 33.46 5.92
CA THR A 75 -17.34 32.96 4.73
C THR A 75 -16.05 32.23 5.09
N GLU A 76 -15.30 32.73 6.08
CA GLU A 76 -14.06 32.07 6.53
C GLU A 76 -14.34 30.68 7.14
N VAL A 77 -15.38 30.57 7.98
CA VAL A 77 -15.77 29.31 8.63
C VAL A 77 -16.25 28.30 7.58
N LYS A 78 -17.10 28.73 6.64
CA LYS A 78 -17.54 27.91 5.50
C LYS A 78 -16.35 27.42 4.67
N GLY A 79 -15.42 28.31 4.32
CA GLY A 79 -14.21 27.95 3.57
C GLY A 79 -13.33 26.93 4.29
N LEU A 80 -13.19 27.03 5.61
CA LEU A 80 -12.45 26.04 6.41
C LEU A 80 -13.16 24.68 6.45
N ILE A 81 -14.48 24.66 6.54
CA ILE A 81 -15.28 23.43 6.47
C ILE A 81 -15.11 22.76 5.10
N ASP A 82 -15.18 23.53 4.02
CA ASP A 82 -15.00 23.02 2.65
C ASP A 82 -13.58 22.46 2.44
N GLN A 83 -12.56 23.14 2.96
CA GLN A 83 -11.18 22.63 2.95
C GLN A 83 -11.06 21.30 3.69
N ILE A 84 -11.65 21.17 4.88
CA ILE A 84 -11.66 19.92 5.64
C ILE A 84 -12.34 18.81 4.86
N ASN A 85 -13.47 19.10 4.20
CA ASN A 85 -14.19 18.12 3.39
C ASN A 85 -13.35 17.66 2.18
N ASN A 86 -12.68 18.58 1.50
CA ASN A 86 -11.77 18.26 0.39
C ASN A 86 -10.60 17.40 0.85
N PHE A 87 -9.97 17.72 2.00
CA PHE A 87 -8.90 16.90 2.53
C PHE A 87 -9.38 15.50 2.96
N LYS A 88 -10.56 15.38 3.56
CA LYS A 88 -11.16 14.08 3.89
C LYS A 88 -11.43 13.25 2.64
N ALA A 89 -11.91 13.87 1.56
CA ALA A 89 -12.09 13.19 0.27
C ALA A 89 -10.74 12.70 -0.27
N ARG A 90 -9.70 13.53 -0.22
CA ARG A 90 -8.35 13.16 -0.66
C ARG A 90 -7.74 12.04 0.18
N VAL A 91 -7.96 12.03 1.49
CA VAL A 91 -7.55 10.91 2.37
C VAL A 91 -8.16 9.59 1.87
N ARG A 92 -9.47 9.55 1.63
CA ARG A 92 -10.16 8.35 1.14
C ARG A 92 -9.64 7.91 -0.22
N GLU A 93 -9.39 8.86 -1.12
CA GLU A 93 -8.84 8.57 -2.45
C GLU A 93 -7.46 7.92 -2.34
N ILE A 94 -6.55 8.46 -1.52
CA ILE A 94 -5.21 7.87 -1.33
C ILE A 94 -5.29 6.49 -0.67
N GLU A 95 -6.23 6.28 0.27
CA GLU A 95 -6.47 4.97 0.86
C GLU A 95 -6.92 3.94 -0.18
N LEU A 96 -7.85 4.32 -1.07
CA LEU A 96 -8.30 3.48 -2.18
C LEU A 96 -7.17 3.20 -3.18
N GLU A 97 -6.32 4.18 -3.49
CA GLU A 97 -5.14 3.97 -4.35
C GLU A 97 -4.15 2.99 -3.72
N ILE A 98 -3.91 3.08 -2.40
CA ILE A 98 -3.06 2.12 -1.68
C ILE A 98 -3.68 0.72 -1.73
N GLU A 99 -5.00 0.60 -1.53
CA GLU A 99 -5.71 -0.68 -1.64
C GLU A 99 -5.68 -1.25 -3.06
N ALA A 100 -5.80 -0.42 -4.09
CA ALA A 100 -5.71 -0.86 -5.48
C ALA A 100 -4.31 -1.42 -5.80
N ILE A 101 -3.24 -0.75 -5.36
CA ILE A 101 -1.87 -1.23 -5.52
C ILE A 101 -1.66 -2.57 -4.79
N LYS A 102 -2.32 -2.78 -3.64
CA LYS A 102 -2.32 -4.06 -2.92
C LYS A 102 -3.20 -5.12 -3.58
N ARG A 103 -4.34 -4.78 -4.18
CA ARG A 103 -5.26 -5.75 -4.82
C ARG A 103 -4.80 -6.23 -6.19
N GLU A 104 -3.99 -5.44 -6.90
CA GLU A 104 -3.20 -5.94 -8.04
C GLU A 104 -2.28 -7.12 -7.65
N GLU A 105 -2.16 -7.47 -6.36
CA GLU A 105 -1.48 -8.65 -5.81
C GLU A 105 -2.37 -9.91 -5.68
N GLY A 106 -3.55 -9.98 -6.31
CA GLY A 106 -4.27 -11.27 -6.44
C GLY A 106 -3.35 -12.35 -7.03
N PRO A 107 -3.35 -13.59 -6.52
CA PRO A 107 -2.22 -14.51 -6.62
C PRO A 107 -1.92 -14.86 -8.07
N LYS A 108 -0.80 -14.36 -8.59
CA LYS A 108 -0.12 -15.03 -9.70
C LYS A 108 0.83 -16.05 -9.10
N THR A 109 0.28 -17.18 -8.67
CA THR A 109 1.03 -18.42 -8.53
C THR A 109 1.20 -19.03 -9.92
N PRO A 110 2.42 -19.07 -10.50
CA PRO A 110 2.74 -20.12 -11.46
C PRO A 110 3.30 -21.32 -10.67
N GLY A 111 2.71 -22.49 -10.87
CA GLY A 111 3.41 -23.77 -10.74
C GLY A 111 3.84 -24.23 -9.35
N GLY A 112 2.89 -24.62 -8.50
CA GLY A 112 3.14 -25.59 -7.43
C GLY A 112 2.80 -27.00 -7.91
N THR A 113 3.65 -27.57 -8.77
CA THR A 113 3.53 -28.96 -9.23
C THR A 113 4.21 -29.89 -8.21
N SER A 114 3.42 -30.77 -7.59
CA SER A 114 3.84 -32.06 -7.00
C SER A 114 4.73 -32.04 -5.75
N GLU A 115 4.14 -31.89 -4.57
CA GLU A 115 4.57 -32.68 -3.40
C GLU A 115 3.82 -34.01 -3.43
N LYS A 116 4.43 -35.04 -4.03
CA LYS A 116 4.14 -36.42 -3.61
C LYS A 116 4.68 -36.55 -2.20
N GLU A 117 3.79 -36.67 -1.22
CA GLU A 117 4.14 -37.24 0.09
C GLU A 117 4.91 -38.56 -0.13
N PRO A 118 6.15 -38.71 0.37
CA PRO A 118 6.67 -40.02 0.66
C PRO A 118 6.05 -40.43 2.00
N LEU A 119 5.10 -41.37 1.95
CA LEU A 119 4.62 -42.09 3.14
C LEU A 119 5.83 -42.64 3.92
N PRO A 120 5.94 -42.39 5.24
CA PRO A 120 6.96 -43.03 6.05
C PRO A 120 6.67 -44.54 6.17
N PRO A 121 7.68 -45.42 6.14
CA PRO A 121 7.47 -46.85 6.35
C PRO A 121 7.00 -47.06 7.80
N ALA A 122 5.78 -47.57 7.96
CA ALA A 122 5.29 -48.00 9.25
C ALA A 122 6.17 -49.16 9.76
N ASN A 123 6.82 -48.90 10.89
CA ASN A 123 7.66 -49.83 11.64
C ASN A 123 7.03 -51.22 11.77
N GLN A 124 7.84 -52.23 11.49
CA GLN A 124 7.62 -53.57 12.02
C GLN A 124 7.75 -53.51 13.55
N THR A 125 6.67 -53.81 14.25
CA THR A 125 6.72 -54.11 15.69
C THR A 125 6.23 -55.53 15.90
N ASN A 126 7.23 -56.39 16.18
CA ASN A 126 7.25 -57.64 16.94
C ASN A 126 6.22 -58.73 16.60
#